data_AF-A0A849GFY8-F1
#
_entry.id   AF-A0A849GFY8-F1
#
_cell.length_a   1.000
_cell.length_b   1.000
_cell.length_c   1.000
_cell.angle_alpha   90.00
_cell.angle_beta   90.00
_cell.angle_gamma   90.00
#
_symmetry.space_group_name_H-M   'P 1'
#
loop_
_entity.id
_entity.type
_entity.pdbx_description
1 polymer ?
#
loop_
_entity_poly.entity_id
_entity_poly.type
_entity_poly.pdbx_seq_one_letter_code
_entity_poly.pdbx_strand_id
1 'polypeptide(L)'
;MKEILTLLAIAVFAVGCAQTPATKEPAAMASGQAAAVDFGDFNSEKLTTKAWRAMDRGDYDTAVIYTDKCIELYRDEALKMQAEIHLQRENDNVKRKRTNQEIFDNWALNDVGTSYFIKGEALLNLGKEDEAVDAYKFVMNQL
;
A
#
# COMPACT_ATOMS: atom_id res chain seq x y z
N MET A 1 19.33 -5.89 -78.78
CA MET A 1 20.36 -4.84 -78.75
C MET A 1 20.47 -4.36 -77.33
N LYS A 2 21.63 -4.62 -76.70
CA LYS A 2 22.17 -4.00 -75.48
C LYS A 2 21.39 -4.21 -74.16
N GLU A 3 21.96 -4.50 -73.01
CA GLU A 3 23.29 -4.88 -72.51
C GLU A 3 23.14 -5.02 -70.97
N ILE A 4 24.01 -5.81 -70.32
CA ILE A 4 24.47 -5.67 -68.91
C ILE A 4 23.38 -5.88 -67.83
N LEU A 5 23.22 -7.07 -67.22
CA LEU A 5 24.10 -7.72 -66.23
C LEU A 5 24.77 -6.78 -65.23
N THR A 6 24.11 -6.47 -64.12
CA THR A 6 24.82 -6.11 -62.88
C THR A 6 24.14 -6.78 -61.69
N LEU A 7 24.79 -7.83 -61.20
CA LEU A 7 24.62 -8.35 -59.86
C LEU A 7 24.78 -7.22 -58.85
N LEU A 8 23.82 -7.05 -57.94
CA LEU A 8 24.13 -6.53 -56.63
C LEU A 8 23.38 -7.33 -55.58
N ALA A 9 24.16 -7.75 -54.60
CA ALA A 9 23.89 -8.84 -53.70
C ALA A 9 22.75 -8.52 -52.74
N ILE A 10 22.00 -9.60 -52.50
CA ILE A 10 21.10 -9.85 -51.39
C ILE A 10 21.79 -9.48 -50.07
N ALA A 11 21.16 -8.61 -49.29
CA ALA A 11 21.26 -8.62 -47.84
C ALA A 11 19.88 -8.31 -47.26
N VAL A 12 19.01 -9.32 -47.27
CA VAL A 12 17.76 -9.33 -46.51
C VAL A 12 18.16 -9.55 -45.05
N PHE A 13 18.17 -8.47 -44.24
CA PHE A 13 18.19 -8.61 -42.79
C PHE A 13 16.78 -8.97 -42.32
N ALA A 14 16.45 -10.26 -42.40
CA ALA A 14 15.40 -10.86 -41.62
C ALA A 14 16.03 -11.49 -40.38
N VAL A 15 16.08 -10.73 -39.29
CA VAL A 15 16.09 -11.32 -37.95
C VAL A 15 14.80 -10.87 -37.29
N GLY A 16 13.75 -11.64 -37.55
CA GLY A 16 12.65 -11.76 -36.62
C GLY A 16 13.05 -12.77 -35.55
N CYS A 17 13.04 -12.35 -34.31
CA CYS A 17 12.61 -13.21 -33.21
C CYS A 17 11.88 -12.34 -32.19
N ALA A 18 10.57 -12.55 -32.17
CA ALA A 18 9.69 -12.60 -31.02
C ALA A 18 10.21 -12.00 -29.70
N GLN A 19 9.47 -10.99 -29.25
CA GLN A 19 9.04 -10.75 -27.87
C GLN A 19 9.63 -11.65 -26.79
N THR A 20 10.28 -11.02 -25.80
CA THR A 20 9.98 -11.36 -24.41
C THR A 20 9.26 -10.16 -23.81
N PRO A 21 7.95 -10.23 -23.51
CA PRO A 21 7.45 -9.39 -22.44
C PRO A 21 8.22 -9.80 -21.17
N ALA A 22 8.67 -8.83 -20.39
CA ALA A 22 9.07 -9.07 -19.02
C ALA A 22 7.87 -9.69 -18.32
N THR A 23 7.81 -11.02 -18.29
CA THR A 23 6.97 -11.75 -17.38
C THR A 23 7.52 -11.42 -16.01
N LYS A 24 6.82 -10.53 -15.29
CA LYS A 24 6.78 -10.65 -13.84
C LYS A 24 6.41 -12.10 -13.58
N GLU A 25 7.40 -12.91 -13.24
CA GLU A 25 7.18 -14.21 -12.66
C GLU A 25 6.10 -14.05 -11.58
N PRO A 26 5.02 -14.85 -11.60
CA PRO A 26 4.10 -14.85 -10.48
C PRO A 26 4.92 -15.22 -9.26
N ALA A 27 5.00 -14.29 -8.29
CA ALA A 27 5.57 -14.55 -6.99
C ALA A 27 4.98 -15.87 -6.51
N ALA A 28 5.84 -16.88 -6.41
CA ALA A 28 5.45 -18.21 -6.00
C ALA A 28 4.69 -18.10 -4.68
N MET A 29 3.47 -18.63 -4.68
CA MET A 29 2.57 -18.73 -3.55
C MET A 29 3.29 -19.41 -2.38
N ALA A 30 3.85 -18.61 -1.48
CA ALA A 30 4.25 -19.08 -0.17
C ALA A 30 2.99 -19.07 0.71
N SER A 31 2.13 -20.06 0.54
CA SER A 31 1.16 -20.42 1.58
C SER A 31 1.90 -21.09 2.74
N GLY A 32 2.67 -20.27 3.47
CA GLY A 32 3.30 -20.67 4.71
C GLY A 32 2.24 -20.75 5.80
N GLN A 33 2.09 -21.91 6.42
CA GLN A 33 1.35 -22.11 7.67
C GLN A 33 1.54 -20.91 8.61
N ALA A 34 0.42 -20.39 9.14
CA ALA A 34 0.39 -19.31 10.12
C ALA A 34 1.17 -19.71 11.39
N ALA A 35 2.48 -19.42 11.42
CA ALA A 35 3.16 -19.21 12.67
C ALA A 35 2.39 -18.11 13.42
N ALA A 36 2.13 -18.31 14.71
CA ALA A 36 1.43 -17.31 15.52
C ALA A 36 2.14 -15.95 15.35
N VAL A 37 1.42 -14.97 14.80
CA VAL A 37 1.95 -13.63 14.55
C VAL A 37 2.22 -12.95 15.90
N ASP A 38 3.44 -12.47 16.10
CA ASP A 38 3.83 -11.75 17.31
C ASP A 38 3.33 -10.29 17.24
N PHE A 39 2.32 -9.94 18.04
CA PHE A 39 1.81 -8.57 18.13
C PHE A 39 2.66 -7.63 19.01
N GLY A 40 3.68 -8.14 19.69
CA GLY A 40 4.47 -7.35 20.64
C GLY A 40 3.66 -6.94 21.87
N ASP A 41 3.77 -5.67 22.26
CA ASP A 41 3.04 -5.06 23.38
C ASP A 41 1.72 -4.39 22.94
N PHE A 42 1.25 -4.70 21.73
CA PHE A 42 0.03 -4.16 21.13
C PHE A 42 0.02 -2.64 20.89
N ASN A 43 1.15 -1.95 21.06
CA ASN A 43 1.25 -0.51 20.76
C ASN A 43 1.01 -0.22 19.25
N SER A 44 0.23 0.82 18.95
CA SER A 44 -0.17 1.20 17.59
C SER A 44 1.02 1.46 16.64
N GLU A 45 2.04 2.19 17.09
CA GLU A 45 3.24 2.51 16.32
C GLU A 45 4.00 1.23 15.96
N LYS A 46 4.13 0.31 16.92
CA LYS A 46 4.82 -0.98 16.72
C LYS A 46 4.04 -1.89 15.79
N LEU A 47 2.71 -1.96 15.91
CA LEU A 47 1.86 -2.72 15.00
C LEU A 47 1.98 -2.19 13.57
N THR A 48 1.89 -0.86 13.40
CA THR A 48 2.01 -0.19 12.10
C THR A 48 3.40 -0.38 11.50
N THR A 49 4.46 -0.30 12.32
CA THR A 49 5.84 -0.58 11.90
C THR A 49 6.02 -2.04 11.46
N LYS A 50 5.42 -3.00 12.18
CA LYS A 50 5.44 -4.42 11.81
C LYS A 50 4.69 -4.66 10.50
N ALA A 51 3.59 -3.95 10.25
CA ALA A 51 2.86 -4.00 8.99
C ALA A 51 3.73 -3.53 7.81
N TRP A 52 4.41 -2.38 7.93
CA TRP A 52 5.35 -1.90 6.91
C TRP A 52 6.46 -2.92 6.62
N ARG A 53 7.06 -3.47 7.68
CA ARG A 53 8.10 -4.49 7.50
C ARG A 53 7.58 -5.74 6.78
N ALA A 54 6.32 -6.11 6.98
CA ALA A 54 5.70 -7.22 6.27
C ALA A 54 5.50 -6.88 4.78
N MET A 55 5.02 -5.67 4.48
CA MET A 55 4.95 -5.14 3.10
C MET A 55 6.30 -5.18 2.39
N ASP A 56 7.38 -4.73 3.04
CA ASP A 56 8.73 -4.71 2.47
C ASP A 56 9.24 -6.11 2.09
N ARG A 57 8.71 -7.16 2.74
CA ARG A 57 9.03 -8.56 2.45
C ARG A 57 8.07 -9.23 1.46
N GLY A 58 7.06 -8.50 0.96
CA GLY A 58 5.98 -9.06 0.14
C GLY A 58 5.03 -9.99 0.93
N ASP A 59 5.07 -9.93 2.26
CA ASP A 59 4.28 -10.76 3.17
C ASP A 59 2.94 -10.05 3.46
N TYR A 60 2.11 -9.97 2.43
CA TYR A 60 0.89 -9.15 2.43
C TYR A 60 -0.17 -9.67 3.40
N ASP A 61 -0.30 -10.99 3.56
CA ASP A 61 -1.22 -11.57 4.55
C ASP A 61 -0.85 -11.15 5.98
N THR A 62 0.44 -11.18 6.32
CA THR A 62 0.91 -10.72 7.64
C THR A 62 0.76 -9.21 7.79
N ALA A 63 0.95 -8.43 6.73
CA ALA A 63 0.68 -6.99 6.75
C ALA A 63 -0.80 -6.72 7.11
N VAL A 64 -1.75 -7.44 6.48
CA VAL A 64 -3.17 -7.35 6.81
C VAL A 64 -3.41 -7.69 8.28
N ILE A 65 -2.83 -8.78 8.81
CA ILE A 65 -3.00 -9.17 10.22
C ILE A 65 -2.56 -8.06 11.20
N TYR A 66 -1.40 -7.43 10.96
CA TYR A 66 -0.93 -6.34 11.82
C TYR A 66 -1.81 -5.09 11.72
N THR A 67 -2.22 -4.72 10.50
CA THR A 67 -3.10 -3.55 10.30
C THR A 67 -4.46 -3.77 10.94
N ASP A 68 -5.04 -4.97 10.82
CA ASP A 68 -6.31 -5.32 11.45
C ASP A 68 -6.23 -5.22 12.95
N LYS A 69 -5.13 -5.69 13.56
CA LYS A 69 -4.94 -5.54 15.00
C LYS A 69 -4.82 -4.08 15.43
N CYS A 70 -4.10 -3.25 14.67
CA CYS A 70 -4.00 -1.81 14.98
C CYS A 70 -5.38 -1.13 14.90
N ILE A 71 -6.11 -1.40 13.82
CA ILE A 71 -7.45 -0.86 13.59
C ILE A 71 -8.42 -1.33 14.70
N GLU A 72 -8.44 -2.62 15.02
CA GLU A 72 -9.31 -3.18 16.07
C GLU A 72 -9.13 -2.47 17.41
N LEU A 73 -7.88 -2.19 17.81
CA LEU A 73 -7.57 -1.62 19.12
C LEU A 73 -7.76 -0.10 19.18
N TYR A 74 -7.54 0.61 18.07
CA TYR A 74 -7.35 2.07 18.10
C TYR A 74 -8.29 2.87 17.21
N ARG A 75 -9.14 2.22 16.41
CA ARG A 75 -10.06 2.91 15.49
C ARG A 75 -10.96 3.92 16.18
N ASP A 76 -11.55 3.55 17.31
CA ASP A 76 -12.48 4.45 18.01
C ASP A 76 -11.76 5.69 18.54
N GLU A 77 -10.51 5.55 18.98
CA GLU A 77 -9.69 6.68 19.42
C GLU A 77 -9.28 7.58 18.25
N ALA A 78 -8.89 6.98 17.11
CA ALA A 78 -8.62 7.71 15.88
C ALA A 78 -9.82 8.56 15.42
N LEU A 79 -11.04 8.00 15.49
CA LEU A 79 -12.26 8.72 15.13
C LEU A 79 -12.56 9.88 16.08
N LYS A 80 -12.30 9.73 17.39
CA LYS A 80 -12.44 10.83 18.35
C LYS A 80 -11.46 11.96 18.03
N MET A 81 -10.18 11.65 17.83
CA MET A 81 -9.15 12.64 17.47
C MET A 81 -9.53 13.38 16.18
N GLN A 82 -10.04 12.65 15.17
CA GLN A 82 -10.50 13.28 13.94
C GLN A 82 -11.69 14.23 14.17
N ALA A 83 -12.68 13.81 14.97
CA ALA A 83 -13.82 14.64 15.32
C ALA A 83 -13.40 15.91 16.07
N GLU A 84 -12.43 15.81 16.99
CA GLU A 84 -11.87 16.95 17.71
C GLU A 84 -11.17 17.94 16.78
N ILE A 85 -10.42 17.44 15.79
CA ILE A 85 -9.80 18.29 14.76
C ILE A 85 -10.86 19.04 13.95
N HIS A 86 -11.96 18.37 13.56
CA HIS A 86 -13.06 19.04 12.86
C HIS A 86 -13.69 20.15 13.71
N LEU A 87 -14.00 19.85 14.98
CA LEU A 87 -14.58 20.81 15.90
C LEU A 87 -13.66 22.03 16.11
N GLN A 88 -12.36 21.81 16.28
CA GLN A 88 -11.38 22.89 16.41
C GLN A 88 -11.33 23.76 15.14
N ARG A 89 -11.36 23.14 13.95
CA ARG A 89 -11.34 23.87 12.67
C ARG A 89 -12.59 24.72 12.43
N GLU A 90 -13.75 24.23 12.84
CA GLU A 90 -15.01 24.97 12.77
C GLU A 90 -15.01 26.18 13.71
N ASN A 91 -14.46 26.01 14.92
CA ASN A 91 -14.41 27.06 15.94
C ASN A 91 -13.35 28.14 15.67
N ASP A 92 -12.18 27.75 15.16
CA ASP A 92 -11.04 28.68 15.05
C ASP A 92 -11.24 29.74 13.96
N ASN A 93 -12.13 29.55 12.97
CA ASN A 93 -12.38 30.46 11.82
C ASN A 93 -11.11 31.00 11.12
N VAL A 94 -9.97 30.38 11.38
CA VAL A 94 -8.63 30.78 10.97
C VAL A 94 -7.89 29.50 10.58
N LYS A 95 -7.37 29.46 9.35
CA LYS A 95 -6.46 28.40 8.91
C LYS A 95 -5.12 28.59 9.61
N ARG A 96 -5.00 28.17 10.88
CA ARG A 96 -3.71 28.16 11.58
C ARG A 96 -2.91 26.93 11.19
N LYS A 97 -1.61 27.10 11.05
CA LYS A 97 -0.68 25.98 10.88
C LYS A 97 -0.59 25.24 12.22
N ARG A 98 -0.83 23.93 12.21
CA ARG A 98 -0.58 23.07 13.38
C ARG A 98 0.92 22.96 13.65
N THR A 99 1.27 22.95 14.92
CA THR A 99 2.63 22.63 15.38
C THR A 99 2.92 21.15 15.19
N ASN A 100 4.20 20.78 15.20
CA ASN A 100 4.58 19.36 15.12
C ASN A 100 4.03 18.57 16.32
N GLN A 101 4.02 19.16 17.52
CA GLN A 101 3.50 18.49 18.71
C GLN A 101 2.01 18.15 18.55
N GLU A 102 1.20 19.11 18.11
CA GLU A 102 -0.22 18.86 17.84
C GLU A 102 -0.45 17.78 16.77
N ILE A 103 0.49 17.60 15.84
CA ILE A 103 0.41 16.51 14.85
C ILE A 103 0.77 15.17 15.50
N PHE A 104 1.81 15.12 16.33
CA PHE A 104 2.22 13.93 17.08
C PHE A 104 1.19 13.48 18.11
N ASP A 105 0.48 14.42 18.72
CA ASP A 105 -0.56 14.13 19.71
C ASP A 105 -1.75 13.36 19.09
N ASN A 106 -1.92 13.42 17.76
CA ASN A 106 -2.90 12.61 17.01
C ASN A 106 -2.36 11.21 16.69
N TRP A 107 -1.66 10.58 17.63
CA TRP A 107 -0.96 9.32 17.43
C TRP A 107 -1.88 8.22 16.87
N ALA A 108 -3.06 8.03 17.46
CA ALA A 108 -3.99 6.98 17.04
C ALA A 108 -4.52 7.25 15.63
N LEU A 109 -4.88 8.49 15.33
CA LEU A 109 -5.32 8.90 13.99
C LEU A 109 -4.25 8.62 12.94
N ASN A 110 -3.00 8.99 13.21
CA ASN A 110 -1.90 8.80 12.28
C ASN A 110 -1.63 7.30 12.04
N ASP A 111 -1.59 6.50 13.11
CA ASP A 111 -1.27 5.07 13.03
C ASP A 111 -2.41 4.25 12.41
N VAL A 112 -3.67 4.53 12.78
CA VAL A 112 -4.84 3.87 12.20
C VAL A 112 -5.02 4.26 10.73
N GLY A 113 -4.88 5.55 10.40
CA GLY A 113 -4.96 6.02 9.02
C GLY A 113 -3.89 5.36 8.14
N THR A 114 -2.65 5.29 8.64
CA THR A 114 -1.55 4.57 7.98
C THR A 114 -1.85 3.07 7.86
N SER A 115 -2.43 2.46 8.89
CA SER A 115 -2.78 1.03 8.88
C SER A 115 -3.85 0.71 7.83
N TYR A 116 -4.88 1.54 7.67
CA TYR A 116 -5.84 1.36 6.58
C TYR A 116 -5.22 1.53 5.20
N PHE A 117 -4.28 2.48 5.04
CA PHE A 117 -3.54 2.62 3.78
C PHE A 117 -2.71 1.36 3.46
N ILE A 118 -1.90 0.88 4.42
CA ILE A 118 -1.12 -0.36 4.26
C ILE A 118 -2.04 -1.54 3.95
N LYS A 119 -3.17 -1.66 4.66
CA LYS A 119 -4.15 -2.72 4.43
C LYS A 119 -4.67 -2.69 3.00
N GLY A 120 -5.03 -1.51 2.49
CA GLY A 120 -5.44 -1.34 1.10
C GLY A 120 -4.38 -1.83 0.11
N GLU A 121 -3.12 -1.40 0.29
CA GLU A 121 -2.01 -1.81 -0.57
C GLU A 121 -1.76 -3.33 -0.50
N ALA A 122 -1.79 -3.91 0.69
CA ALA A 122 -1.62 -5.35 0.90
C ALA A 122 -2.73 -6.14 0.20
N LEU A 123 -3.99 -5.71 0.36
CA LEU A 123 -5.16 -6.35 -0.26
C LEU A 123 -5.13 -6.26 -1.79
N LEU A 124 -4.69 -5.13 -2.37
CA LEU A 124 -4.47 -5.03 -3.82
C LEU A 124 -3.44 -6.04 -4.31
N ASN A 125 -2.32 -6.18 -3.59
CA ASN A 125 -1.28 -7.15 -3.96
C ASN A 125 -1.75 -8.61 -3.80
N LEU A 126 -2.75 -8.86 -2.96
CA LEU A 126 -3.44 -10.15 -2.82
C LEU A 126 -4.58 -10.36 -3.83
N GLY A 127 -4.85 -9.39 -4.70
CA GLY A 127 -5.96 -9.45 -5.67
C GLY A 127 -7.35 -9.24 -5.07
N LYS A 128 -7.44 -8.71 -3.84
CA LYS A 128 -8.68 -8.43 -3.11
C LYS A 128 -9.11 -6.98 -3.31
N GLU A 129 -9.45 -6.63 -4.55
CA GLU A 129 -9.69 -5.24 -4.97
C GLU A 129 -10.84 -4.56 -4.20
N ASP A 130 -11.98 -5.24 -4.02
CA ASP A 130 -13.14 -4.68 -3.31
C ASP A 130 -12.80 -4.34 -1.86
N GLU A 131 -12.13 -5.25 -1.14
CA GLU A 131 -11.70 -5.05 0.24
C GLU A 131 -10.68 -3.90 0.34
N ALA A 132 -9.79 -3.77 -0.64
CA ALA A 132 -8.83 -2.67 -0.70
C ALA A 132 -9.52 -1.31 -0.88
N VAL A 133 -10.49 -1.25 -1.80
CA VAL A 133 -11.30 -0.04 -2.02
C VAL A 133 -12.01 0.39 -0.75
N ASP A 134 -12.55 -0.55 0.02
CA ASP A 134 -13.19 -0.25 1.30
C ASP A 134 -12.20 0.32 2.32
N ALA A 135 -10.98 -0.23 2.38
CA ALA A 135 -9.93 0.30 3.25
C ALA A 135 -9.54 1.75 2.88
N TYR A 136 -9.34 2.05 1.59
CA TYR A 136 -9.01 3.41 1.14
C TYR A 136 -10.16 4.40 1.37
N LYS A 137 -11.41 3.98 1.09
CA LYS A 137 -12.59 4.81 1.34
C LYS A 137 -12.71 5.17 2.82
N PHE A 138 -12.33 4.26 3.72
CA PHE A 138 -12.33 4.57 5.14
C PHE A 138 -11.38 5.73 5.45
N VAL A 139 -10.14 5.68 4.96
CA VAL A 139 -9.17 6.78 5.15
C VAL A 139 -9.69 8.09 4.57
N MET A 140 -10.29 8.07 3.37
CA MET A 140 -10.73 9.32 2.72
C MET A 140 -11.97 9.95 3.35
N ASN A 141 -12.88 9.11 3.87
CA ASN A 141 -14.21 9.56 4.25
C ASN A 141 -14.41 9.66 5.75
N GLN A 142 -13.58 8.98 6.56
CA GLN A 142 -13.77 8.86 8.01
C GLN A 142 -12.58 9.37 8.82
N LEU A 143 -11.39 9.44 8.21
CA LEU A 143 -10.16 9.99 8.80
C LEU A 143 -9.67 11.19 7.97
#